data_AF-A0A969FWB5-F1
#
_entry.id   AF-A0A969FWB5-F1
#
_cell.length_a   1.000
_cell.length_b   1.000
_cell.length_c   1.000
_cell.angle_alpha   90.00
_cell.angle_beta   90.00
_cell.angle_gamma   90.00
#
_symmetry.space_group_name_H-M   'P 1'
#
loop_
_entity.id
_entity.type
_entity.pdbx_description
1 polymer ?
#
loop_
_entity_poly.entity_id
_entity_poly.type
_entity_poly.pdbx_seq_one_letter_code
_entity_poly.pdbx_strand_id
1 'polypeptide(L)'
;MNDEDGQRAMSDELTRGTKHRQGFTATTRRIRDALHRVVLMRETGPKSAAWQRARVQTIWRLHALLEASQQSPPEQPLGSDE
;
A
#
# COMPACT_ATOMS: atom_id res chain seq x y z
N MET A 1 2.26 -33.92 24.66
CA MET A 1 3.18 -33.50 23.59
C MET A 1 2.43 -32.74 22.48
N ASN A 2 1.45 -31.87 22.79
CA ASN A 2 0.66 -31.17 21.76
C ASN A 2 0.08 -29.81 22.25
N ASP A 3 0.83 -29.06 23.07
CA ASP A 3 0.39 -27.73 23.55
C ASP A 3 1.25 -26.59 22.98
N GLU A 4 2.51 -26.85 22.63
CA GLU A 4 3.45 -25.83 22.13
C GLU A 4 3.23 -25.48 20.65
N ASP A 5 2.74 -26.43 19.83
CA ASP A 5 2.48 -26.20 18.40
C ASP A 5 1.25 -25.30 18.16
N GLY A 6 0.22 -25.42 19.00
CA GLY A 6 -0.96 -24.54 18.93
C GLY A 6 -0.65 -23.09 19.31
N GLN A 7 0.20 -22.88 20.32
CA GLN A 7 0.66 -21.55 20.75
C GLN A 7 1.49 -20.84 19.66
N ARG A 8 2.27 -21.62 18.91
CA ARG A 8 3.13 -21.14 17.83
C ARG A 8 2.33 -20.75 16.58
N ALA A 9 1.33 -21.55 16.21
CA ALA A 9 0.41 -21.27 15.10
C ALA A 9 -0.43 -19.99 15.34
N MET A 10 -1.01 -19.82 16.53
CA MET A 10 -1.76 -18.60 16.89
C MET A 10 -0.87 -17.34 16.86
N SER A 11 0.38 -17.45 17.32
CA SER A 11 1.33 -16.34 17.33
C SER A 11 1.74 -15.91 15.91
N ASP A 12 1.91 -16.88 15.00
CA ASP A 12 2.20 -16.61 13.59
C ASP A 12 1.01 -15.98 12.85
N GLU A 13 -0.22 -16.37 13.18
CA GLU A 13 -1.44 -15.83 12.60
C GLU A 13 -1.70 -14.37 13.01
N LEU A 14 -1.56 -14.08 14.32
CA LEU A 14 -1.56 -12.72 14.85
C LEU A 14 -0.50 -11.84 14.18
N THR A 15 0.71 -12.38 13.97
CA THR A 15 1.81 -11.68 13.30
C THR A 15 1.49 -11.41 11.83
N ARG A 16 0.83 -12.35 11.13
CA ARG A 16 0.45 -12.22 9.72
C ARG A 16 -0.64 -11.16 9.51
N GLY A 17 -1.68 -11.14 10.34
CA GLY A 17 -2.74 -10.12 10.29
C GLY A 17 -2.22 -8.70 10.57
N THR A 18 -1.27 -8.58 11.49
CA THR A 18 -0.64 -7.29 11.84
C THR A 18 0.25 -6.76 10.71
N LYS A 19 1.04 -7.63 10.07
CA LYS A 19 1.86 -7.27 8.89
C LYS A 19 0.99 -6.80 7.73
N HIS A 20 -0.15 -7.46 7.49
CA HIS A 20 -1.07 -7.09 6.43
C HIS A 20 -1.65 -5.67 6.64
N ARG A 21 -2.12 -5.38 7.86
CA ARG A 21 -2.62 -4.05 8.23
C ARG A 21 -1.54 -2.96 8.14
N GLN A 22 -0.31 -3.25 8.57
CA GLN A 22 0.80 -2.30 8.46
C GLN A 22 1.20 -2.05 7.00
N GLY A 23 1.18 -3.06 6.15
CA GLY A 23 1.43 -2.92 4.71
C GLY A 23 0.40 -2.00 4.04
N PHE A 24 -0.89 -2.20 4.32
CA PHE A 24 -1.96 -1.39 3.77
C PHE A 24 -1.84 0.10 4.18
N THR A 25 -1.66 0.37 5.47
CA THR A 25 -1.53 1.75 5.99
C THR A 25 -0.29 2.47 5.45
N ALA A 26 0.83 1.77 5.29
CA ALA A 26 2.05 2.31 4.69
C ALA A 26 1.85 2.67 3.20
N THR A 27 1.13 1.84 2.45
CA THR A 27 0.82 2.07 1.03
C THR A 27 -0.12 3.27 0.87
N THR A 28 -1.18 3.37 1.66
CA THR A 28 -2.09 4.54 1.65
C THR A 28 -1.34 5.84 1.96
N ARG A 29 -0.39 5.82 2.90
CA ARG A 29 0.44 6.99 3.21
C ARG A 29 1.29 7.42 2.02
N ARG A 30 1.94 6.47 1.33
CA ARG A 30 2.76 6.74 0.13
C ARG A 30 1.93 7.34 -1.01
N ILE A 31 0.70 6.85 -1.21
CA ILE A 31 -0.24 7.39 -2.20
C ILE A 31 -0.60 8.84 -1.86
N ARG A 32 -0.94 9.11 -0.59
CA ARG A 32 -1.27 10.46 -0.12
C ARG A 32 -0.11 11.43 -0.32
N ASP A 33 1.11 11.03 0.04
CA ASP A 33 2.30 11.87 -0.10
C ASP A 33 2.60 12.18 -1.58
N ALA A 34 2.46 11.20 -2.46
CA ALA A 34 2.65 11.39 -3.91
C ALA A 34 1.58 12.33 -4.49
N LEU A 35 0.32 12.19 -4.08
CA LEU A 35 -0.77 13.06 -4.49
C LEU A 35 -0.56 14.51 -4.02
N HIS A 36 -0.24 14.71 -2.74
CA HIS A 36 0.10 16.03 -2.20
C HIS A 36 1.23 16.70 -2.98
N ARG A 37 2.26 15.92 -3.37
CA ARG A 37 3.37 16.45 -4.16
C ARG A 37 2.94 16.88 -5.56
N VAL A 38 2.03 16.15 -6.22
CA VAL A 38 1.46 16.55 -7.50
C VAL A 38 0.64 17.84 -7.38
N VAL A 39 -0.21 17.94 -6.35
CA VAL A 39 -1.03 19.14 -6.08
C VAL A 39 -0.11 20.35 -5.85
N LEU A 40 0.86 20.21 -4.94
CA LEU A 40 1.81 21.30 -4.65
C LEU A 40 2.57 21.73 -5.90
N MET A 41 3.07 20.78 -6.69
CA MET A 41 3.73 21.11 -7.95
C MET A 41 2.78 21.90 -8.87
N ARG A 42 1.50 21.53 -8.97
CA ARG A 42 0.50 22.21 -9.81
C ARG A 42 0.28 23.66 -9.39
N GLU A 43 0.17 23.91 -8.09
CA GLU A 43 -0.11 25.23 -7.52
C GLU A 43 1.14 26.14 -7.51
N THR A 44 2.33 25.58 -7.31
CA THR A 44 3.57 26.36 -7.08
C THR A 44 4.65 26.14 -8.14
N GLY A 45 4.33 25.48 -9.25
CA GLY A 45 5.31 24.99 -10.20
C GLY A 45 5.89 26.04 -11.15
N PRO A 46 7.22 26.26 -11.20
CA PRO A 46 7.82 27.00 -12.30
C PRO A 46 7.62 26.23 -13.62
N LYS A 47 7.30 26.91 -14.73
CA LYS A 47 7.08 26.32 -16.08
C LYS A 47 8.38 25.80 -16.74
N SER A 48 9.34 25.32 -15.96
CA SER A 48 10.60 24.78 -16.46
C SER A 48 10.45 23.32 -16.91
N ALA A 49 11.31 22.91 -17.86
CA ALA A 49 11.34 21.54 -18.34
C ALA A 49 11.74 20.51 -17.26
N ALA A 50 12.53 20.93 -16.26
CA ALA A 50 12.90 20.08 -15.13
C ALA A 50 11.68 19.81 -14.22
N TRP A 51 10.87 20.83 -13.96
CA TRP A 51 9.65 20.69 -13.18
C TRP A 51 8.62 19.81 -13.90
N GLN A 52 8.45 19.98 -15.22
CA GLN A 52 7.52 19.15 -15.99
C GLN A 52 7.90 17.67 -15.92
N ARG A 53 9.21 17.36 -16.03
CA ARG A 53 9.74 16.00 -15.88
C ARG A 53 9.46 15.43 -14.49
N ALA A 54 9.75 16.19 -13.43
CA ALA A 54 9.47 15.78 -12.06
C ALA A 54 7.97 15.51 -11.81
N ARG A 55 7.08 16.34 -12.39
CA ARG A 55 5.64 16.15 -12.29
C ARG A 55 5.18 14.87 -12.97
N VAL A 56 5.61 14.64 -14.22
CA VAL A 56 5.28 13.43 -14.97
C VAL A 56 5.77 12.18 -14.24
N GLN A 57 7.01 12.19 -13.72
CA GLN A 57 7.55 11.08 -12.94
C GLN A 57 6.73 10.79 -11.67
N THR A 58 6.28 11.84 -10.98
CA THR A 58 5.47 11.69 -9.76
C THR A 58 4.07 11.13 -10.08
N ILE A 59 3.46 11.56 -11.18
CA ILE A 59 2.17 11.03 -11.67
C ILE A 59 2.29 9.55 -12.01
N TRP A 60 3.33 9.14 -12.74
CA TRP A 60 3.57 7.73 -13.05
C TRP A 60 3.82 6.89 -11.80
N ARG A 61 4.58 7.42 -10.84
CA ARG A 61 4.77 6.74 -9.55
C ARG A 61 3.46 6.56 -8.79
N LEU A 62 2.59 7.57 -8.81
CA LEU A 62 1.27 7.48 -8.18
C LEU A 62 0.40 6.42 -8.87
N HIS A 63 0.41 6.36 -10.21
CA HIS A 63 -0.30 5.32 -10.96
C HIS A 63 0.16 3.93 -10.55
N ALA A 64 1.47 3.68 -10.52
CA ALA A 64 2.03 2.38 -10.12
C ALA A 64 1.65 2.01 -8.66
N LEU A 65 1.62 2.98 -7.74
CA LEU A 65 1.19 2.74 -6.36
C LEU A 65 -0.31 2.39 -6.25
N LEU A 66 -1.15 3.02 -7.08
CA LEU A 66 -2.59 2.73 -7.12
C LEU A 66 -2.89 1.37 -7.74
N GLU A 67 -2.17 1.01 -8.80
CA GLU A 67 -2.27 -0.32 -9.43
C GLU A 67 -1.85 -1.40 -8.44
N ALA A 68 -0.67 -1.27 -7.81
CA ALA A 68 -0.21 -2.22 -6.79
C ALA A 68 -1.18 -2.35 -5.59
N SER A 69 -1.91 -1.29 -5.25
CA SER A 69 -2.93 -1.32 -4.19
C SER A 69 -4.20 -2.06 -4.61
N GLN A 70 -4.60 -1.92 -5.88
CA GLN A 70 -5.78 -2.60 -6.44
C GLN A 70 -5.54 -4.08 -6.70
N GLN A 71 -4.30 -4.49 -6.97
CA GLN A 71 -3.92 -5.90 -7.10
C GLN A 71 -3.85 -6.67 -5.76
N SER A 72 -4.04 -6.01 -4.61
CA SER A 72 -4.15 -6.75 -3.34
C SER A 72 -5.41 -7.62 -3.39
N PRO A 73 -5.29 -8.97 -3.35
CA PRO A 73 -6.43 -9.86 -3.59
C PRO A 73 -7.55 -9.60 -2.57
N PRO A 74 -8.83 -9.70 -2.98
CA PRO A 74 -9.90 -9.84 -2.00
C PRO A 74 -9.58 -11.07 -1.16
N GLU A 75 -9.52 -10.90 0.17
CA GLU A 75 -9.48 -12.03 1.10
C GLU A 75 -10.58 -13.00 0.68
N GLN A 76 -10.18 -14.17 0.17
CA GLN A 76 -11.13 -15.22 -0.16
C GLN A 76 -11.83 -15.56 1.16
N PRO A 77 -13.16 -15.43 1.26
CA PRO A 77 -13.85 -15.89 2.44
C PRO A 77 -13.55 -17.37 2.58
N LEU A 78 -12.89 -17.71 3.67
CA LEU A 78 -12.63 -19.07 4.14
C LEU A 78 -13.94 -19.86 4.04
N GLY A 79 -13.84 -21.07 3.51
CA GLY A 79 -14.94 -21.93 3.12
C GLY A 79 -16.18 -21.80 3.99
N SER A 80 -17.32 -21.55 3.35
CA SER A 80 -18.57 -22.10 3.83
C SER A 80 -18.44 -23.62 3.73
N ASP A 81 -17.92 -24.24 4.79
CA ASP A 81 -18.08 -25.68 5.00
C ASP A 81 -19.59 -26.00 5.08
N GLU A 82 -19.89 -27.17 4.53
CA GLU A 82 -21.18 -27.78 4.18
C GLU A 82 -22.28 -27.75 5.26
#